data_AF-A0A442NJ93-F1
#
_entry.id   AF-A0A442NJ93-F1
#
_cell.length_a   1.000
_cell.length_b   1.000
_cell.length_c   1.000
_cell.angle_alpha   90.00
_cell.angle_beta   90.00
_cell.angle_gamma   90.00
#
_symmetry.space_group_name_H-M   'P 1'
#
loop_
_entity.id
_entity.type
_entity.pdbx_description
1 polymer ?
#
loop_
_entity_poly.entity_id
_entity_poly.type
_entity_poly.pdbx_seq_one_letter_code
_entity_poly.pdbx_strand_id
1 'polypeptide(L)' 'STDGTYVDGVRISETSLAVLDLKGHHSIRIRIGVKDDAKCPGGINIFGKGFGNYDQDIVLRIKTG' A
#
# COMPACT_ATOMS: atom_id res chain seq x y z
N SER A 1 -3.87 10.76 7.08
CA SER A 1 -4.98 11.46 6.43
C SER A 1 -6.27 10.82 6.95
N THR A 2 -7.26 11.65 7.27
CA THR A 2 -8.55 11.24 7.81
C THR A 2 -9.61 11.04 6.72
N ASP A 3 -9.30 11.45 5.49
CA ASP A 3 -10.26 11.65 4.41
C ASP A 3 -10.02 10.76 3.18
N GLY A 4 -8.90 10.04 3.03
CA GLY A 4 -8.74 9.13 1.90
C GLY A 4 -7.40 8.42 1.78
N THR A 5 -7.17 7.82 0.62
CA THR A 5 -5.89 7.17 0.25
C THR A 5 -5.15 8.02 -0.78
N TYR A 6 -3.84 8.16 -0.59
CA TYR A 6 -2.99 9.05 -1.39
C TYR A 6 -1.73 8.33 -1.86
N VAL A 7 -1.29 8.66 -3.07
CA VAL A 7 0.01 8.28 -3.65
C VAL A 7 0.71 9.58 -4.05
N ASP A 8 1.90 9.82 -3.51
CA ASP A 8 2.70 11.04 -3.74
C ASP A 8 1.91 12.35 -3.56
N GLY A 9 1.01 12.37 -2.56
CA GLY A 9 0.15 13.52 -2.26
C GLY A 9 -1.10 13.64 -3.14
N VAL A 10 -1.23 12.83 -4.19
CA VAL A 10 -2.43 12.78 -5.04
C VAL A 10 -3.44 11.80 -4.45
N ARG A 11 -4.69 12.24 -4.31
CA ARG A 11 -5.78 11.39 -3.80
C ARG A 11 -6.18 10.37 -4.86
N ILE A 12 -6.17 9.08 -4.49
CA ILE A 12 -6.49 7.97 -5.40
C ILE A 12 -7.75 7.20 -4.99
N SER A 13 -8.24 7.37 -3.76
CA SER A 13 -9.55 6.86 -3.33
C SER A 13 -10.08 7.57 -2.09
N GLU A 14 -11.40 7.45 -1.86
CA GLU A 14 -12.09 7.93 -0.66
C GLU A 14 -11.83 7.07 0.58
N THR A 15 -11.19 5.90 0.43
CA THR A 15 -10.98 4.96 1.54
C THR A 15 -10.02 5.56 2.57
N SER A 16 -10.52 5.84 3.77
CA SER A 16 -9.75 6.42 4.88
C SER A 16 -9.36 5.38 5.92
N LEU A 17 -8.48 5.75 6.85
CA LEU A 17 -8.08 4.90 7.98
C LEU A 17 -9.27 4.49 8.86
N ALA A 18 -10.34 5.30 8.94
CA ALA A 18 -11.53 4.98 9.70
C ALA A 18 -12.31 3.81 9.08
N VAL A 19 -12.35 3.73 7.74
CA VAL A 19 -13.00 2.62 7.02
C VAL A 19 -12.24 1.31 7.19
N LEU A 20 -10.92 1.37 7.40
CA LEU A 20 -10.08 0.19 7.57
C LEU A 20 -10.15 -0.43 8.98
N ASP A 21 -10.78 0.23 9.95
CA ASP A 21 -10.89 -0.19 11.36
C ASP A 21 -9.62 -0.86 11.93
N LEU A 22 -8.49 -0.18 11.77
CA LEU A 22 -7.19 -0.72 12.16
C LEU A 22 -7.05 -0.93 13.68
N LYS A 23 -7.94 -0.33 14.49
CA LYS A 23 -7.95 -0.50 15.96
C LYS A 23 -8.70 -1.78 16.38
N GLY A 24 -9.68 -2.25 15.58
CA GLY A 24 -10.44 -3.46 15.84
C GLY A 24 -9.74 -4.77 15.41
N HIS A 25 -8.67 -4.69 14.61
CA HIS A 25 -8.00 -5.86 14.03
C HIS A 25 -6.54 -6.00 14.51
N HIS A 26 -6.20 -7.16 15.09
CA HIS A 26 -4.85 -7.49 15.56
C HIS A 26 -3.86 -7.89 14.44
N SER A 27 -4.28 -7.92 13.18
CA SER A 27 -3.42 -8.26 12.04
C SER A 27 -3.79 -7.45 10.80
N ILE A 28 -2.77 -7.07 10.03
CA ILE A 28 -2.96 -6.33 8.77
C ILE A 28 -2.57 -7.26 7.64
N ARG A 29 -3.53 -7.53 6.75
CA ARG A 29 -3.31 -8.32 5.54
C ARG A 29 -3.06 -7.37 4.38
N ILE A 30 -1.90 -7.54 3.73
CA ILE A 30 -1.52 -6.78 2.54
C ILE A 30 -1.59 -7.72 1.33
N ARG A 31 -2.17 -7.24 0.23
CA ARG A 31 -2.15 -7.92 -1.07
C ARG A 31 -1.40 -7.05 -2.06
N ILE A 32 -0.42 -7.64 -2.74
CA ILE A 32 0.27 -7.06 -3.89
C ILE A 32 -0.16 -7.89 -5.10
N GLY A 33 -0.67 -7.24 -6.14
CA GLY A 33 -1.19 -7.94 -7.30
C GLY A 33 -1.41 -7.01 -8.49
N VAL A 34 -1.38 -7.60 -9.68
CA VAL A 34 -1.79 -6.93 -10.92
C VAL A 34 -3.31 -7.01 -10.99
N LYS A 35 -3.97 -5.93 -11.40
CA LYS A 35 -5.43 -5.93 -11.57
C LYS A 35 -5.82 -6.87 -12.70
N ASP A 36 -6.99 -7.49 -12.56
CA ASP A 36 -7.53 -8.41 -13.55
C ASP A 36 -7.78 -7.72 -14.91
N ASP A 37 -8.01 -6.41 -14.90
CA ASP A 37 -8.26 -5.56 -16.07
C ASP A 37 -7.01 -4.79 -16.54
N ALA A 38 -5.82 -5.11 -16.03
CA ALA A 38 -4.61 -4.40 -16.40
C ALA A 38 -4.31 -4.55 -17.90
N LYS A 39 -4.06 -3.43 -18.59
CA LYS A 39 -3.81 -3.38 -20.05
C LYS A 39 -2.64 -4.26 -20.50
N CYS A 40 -1.62 -4.45 -19.65
CA CYS A 40 -0.48 -5.32 -19.89
C CYS A 40 -0.27 -6.20 -18.65
N PRO A 41 -0.99 -7.33 -18.52
CA PRO A 41 -0.93 -8.17 -17.34
C PRO A 41 0.38 -8.98 -17.36
N GLY A 42 1.44 -8.38 -16.83
CA GLY A 42 2.68 -9.05 -16.51
C GLY A 42 2.67 -9.65 -15.10
N GLY A 43 3.85 -10.07 -14.65
CA GLY A 43 4.08 -10.42 -13.24
C GLY A 43 4.55 -9.22 -12.42
N ILE A 44 4.81 -9.48 -11.13
CA ILE A 44 5.39 -8.51 -10.20
C ILE A 44 6.72 -9.09 -9.72
N ASN A 45 7.78 -8.30 -9.83
CA ASN A 45 9.05 -8.59 -9.17
C ASN A 45 9.20 -7.64 -7.98
N ILE A 46 9.53 -8.18 -6.82
CA ILE A 46 9.76 -7.42 -5.59
C ILE A 46 11.23 -7.59 -5.23
N PHE A 47 11.94 -6.47 -5.16
CA PHE A 47 13.33 -6.42 -4.76
C PHE A 47 13.45 -5.60 -3.47
N GLY A 48 14.22 -6.11 -2.52
CA GLY A 48 14.53 -5.40 -1.27
C GLY A 48 15.85 -4.64 -1.38
N LYS A 49 16.51 -4.48 -0.23
CA LYS A 49 17.81 -3.83 -0.14
C LYS A 49 18.83 -4.42 -1.14
N GLY A 50 19.64 -3.56 -1.76
CA GLY A 50 20.67 -3.91 -2.74
C GLY A 50 20.22 -3.86 -4.20
N PHE A 51 18.98 -3.46 -4.49
CA PHE A 51 18.42 -3.39 -5.85
C PHE A 51 17.52 -2.16 -6.05
N GLY A 52 17.43 -1.67 -7.29
CA GLY A 52 16.55 -0.56 -7.68
C GLY A 52 17.07 0.83 -7.28
N ASN A 53 16.16 1.80 -7.22
CA ASN A 53 16.50 3.21 -6.93
C ASN A 53 16.58 3.53 -5.43
N TYR A 54 16.13 2.62 -4.56
CA TYR A 54 16.08 2.81 -3.11
C TYR A 54 16.64 1.57 -2.43
N ASP A 55 17.68 1.75 -1.61
CA ASP A 55 18.33 0.68 -0.86
C ASP A 55 17.52 0.31 0.40
N GLN A 56 16.29 -0.20 0.20
CA GLN A 56 15.33 -0.44 1.28
C GLN A 56 14.47 -1.67 1.00
N ASP A 57 14.16 -2.42 2.06
CA ASP A 57 13.09 -3.43 2.05
C ASP A 57 11.69 -2.77 2.04
N ILE A 58 10.64 -3.60 2.01
CA ILE A 58 9.26 -3.13 2.17
C ILE A 58 9.05 -2.66 3.61
N VAL A 59 8.75 -1.37 3.78
CA VAL A 59 8.51 -0.77 5.10
C VAL A 59 7.03 -0.36 5.22
N LEU A 60 6.32 -1.00 6.14
CA LEU A 60 4.98 -0.59 6.55
C LEU A 60 5.07 0.29 7.81
N ARG A 61 4.53 1.50 7.75
CA ARG A 61 4.41 2.39 8.93
C ARG A 61 2.94 2.64 9.22
N ILE A 62 2.52 2.29 10.41
CA ILE A 62 1.16 2.55 10.90
C ILE A 62 1.27 3.61 11.97
N LYS A 63 0.51 4.70 11.83
CA LYS A 63 0.39 5.75 12.84
C LYS A 63 -1.04 5.75 13.34
N THR A 64 -1.26 5.13 14.49
CA THR A 64 -2.50 5.28 15.25
C THR A 64 -2.27 6.40 16.26
N GLY A 65 -2.85 7.57 16.00
CA GLY A 65 -3.04 8.60 17.02
C GLY A 65 -4.11 8.19 18.01
#